data_AF-A0A850QP35-F1
#
_entry.id   AF-A0A850QP35-F1
#
_cell.length_a   1.000
_cell.length_b   1.000
_cell.length_c   1.000
_cell.angle_alpha   90.00
_cell.angle_beta   90.00
_cell.angle_gamma   90.00
#
_symmetry.space_group_name_H-M   'P 1'
#
loop_
_entity.id
_entity.type
_entity.pdbx_description
1 polymer ?
#
loop_
_entity_poly.entity_id
_entity_poly.type
_entity_poly.pdbx_seq_one_letter_code
_entity_poly.pdbx_strand_id
1 'polypeptide(L)' 'GPIDLVANSTAEMSKRYGFIYVDRHNDGSGSLTRTRKKSFYWYQQVIATHGQSLIV' A
#
# COMPACT_ATOMS: atom_id res chain seq x y z
N GLY A 1 -3.79 -7.20 -6.07
CA GLY A 1 -2.88 -7.80 -5.07
C GLY A 1 -2.43 -6.72 -4.10
N PRO A 2 -2.18 -7.02 -2.81
CA PRO A 2 -1.97 -6.02 -1.74
C PRO A 2 -0.55 -5.44 -1.71
N ILE A 3 0.17 -5.51 -2.84
CA ILE A 3 1.54 -5.05 -2.99
C ILE A 3 1.53 -3.88 -3.96
N ASP A 4 2.25 -2.83 -3.60
CA ASP A 4 2.35 -1.54 -4.29
C ASP A 4 2.72 -1.74 -5.76
N LEU A 5 1.72 -1.70 -6.64
CA LEU A 5 1.89 -1.71 -8.09
C LEU A 5 2.40 -0.33 -8.51
N VAL A 6 3.63 -0.27 -9.01
CA VAL A 6 4.18 0.94 -9.62
C VAL A 6 3.40 1.20 -10.92
N ALA A 7 2.90 2.43 -11.11
CA ALA A 7 2.03 2.77 -12.23
C ALA A 7 2.68 2.46 -13.59
N ASN A 8 1.97 1.67 -14.40
CA ASN A 8 2.38 1.13 -15.71
C ASN A 8 2.53 2.19 -16.83
N SER A 9 2.69 3.47 -16.50
CA SER A 9 2.71 4.57 -17.49
C SER A 9 3.87 5.56 -17.32
N THR A 10 4.42 5.76 -16.12
CA THR A 10 5.52 6.71 -15.88
C THR A 10 6.61 6.23 -14.92
N ALA A 11 6.50 5.03 -14.34
CA ALA A 11 7.42 4.54 -13.29
C ALA A 11 7.59 5.51 -12.09
N GLU A 12 6.63 6.41 -11.89
CA GLU A 12 6.67 7.38 -10.81
C GLU A 12 6.23 6.73 -9.48
N MET A 13 7.21 6.52 -8.59
CA MET A 13 7.01 6.07 -7.21
C MET A 13 6.26 7.09 -6.34
N SER A 14 5.79 8.21 -6.90
CA SER A 14 4.88 9.16 -6.23
C SER A 14 3.44 8.65 -6.21
N LYS A 15 3.06 7.72 -7.11
CA LYS A 15 1.72 7.12 -7.19
C LYS A 15 1.71 5.78 -6.43
N ARG A 16 1.50 5.82 -5.11
CA ARG A 16 1.58 4.64 -4.20
C ARG A 16 0.20 4.15 -3.80
N TYR A 17 -0.19 2.99 -4.31
CA TYR A 17 -1.52 2.39 -4.11
C TYR A 17 -1.55 1.27 -3.06
N GLY A 18 -0.39 0.81 -2.58
CA GLY A 18 -0.29 -0.27 -1.61
C GLY A 18 -0.68 0.13 -0.18
N PHE A 19 -1.24 -0.80 0.57
CA PHE A 19 -1.44 -0.71 2.04
C PHE A 19 -0.12 -0.80 2.83
N ILE A 20 0.95 -1.23 2.17
CA ILE A 20 2.31 -1.32 2.70
C ILE A 20 3.17 -0.32 1.93
N TYR A 21 3.86 0.55 2.65
CA TYR A 21 4.86 1.45 2.11
C TYR A 21 6.16 0.68 1.87
N VAL A 22 6.78 0.90 0.71
CA VAL A 22 8.13 0.40 0.40
C VAL A 22 9.07 1.60 0.29
N ASP A 23 10.13 1.58 1.07
CA ASP A 23 11.18 2.59 1.03
C ASP A 23 12.04 2.43 -0.24
N ARG A 24 11.59 3.08 -1.31
CA ARG A 24 12.25 3.13 -2.61
C ARG A 24 11.83 4.40 -3.34
N HIS A 25 12.81 5.07 -3.92
CA HIS A 25 12.68 6.34 -4.63
C HIS A 25 12.90 6.15 -6.14
N ASN A 26 12.57 7.18 -6.94
CA ASN A 26 12.68 7.15 -8.40
C ASN A 26 14.14 7.05 -8.90
N ASP A 27 15.08 7.59 -8.13
CA ASP A 27 16.52 7.52 -8.40
C ASP A 27 17.14 6.15 -8.05
N GLY A 28 16.32 5.20 -7.59
CA GLY A 28 16.77 3.87 -7.19
C GLY A 28 17.29 3.79 -5.75
N SER A 29 17.36 4.91 -5.03
CA SER A 29 17.71 4.92 -3.61
C SER A 29 16.58 4.37 -2.72
N GLY A 30 16.91 3.94 -1.50
CA GLY A 30 15.97 3.39 -0.52
C GLY A 30 16.39 2.02 0.00
N SER A 31 15.97 1.70 1.22
CA SER A 31 16.37 0.47 1.93
C SER A 31 15.54 -0.76 1.56
N LEU A 32 14.54 -0.61 0.68
CA LEU A 32 13.50 -1.62 0.39
C LEU A 32 12.72 -2.07 1.64
N THR A 33 12.83 -1.32 2.75
CA THR A 33 12.09 -1.59 3.98
C THR A 33 10.60 -1.47 3.71
N ARG A 34 9.84 -2.43 4.25
CA ARG A 34 8.39 -2.44 4.16
C ARG A 34 7.79 -1.99 5.47
N THR A 35 6.98 -0.94 5.42
CA THR A 35 6.29 -0.39 6.60
C THR A 35 4.79 -0.42 6.37
N ARG A 36 4.02 -0.94 7.34
CA ARG A 36 2.56 -0.96 7.27
C ARG A 36 2.02 0.47 7.36
N LYS A 37 1.18 0.88 6.40
CA LYS A 37 0.46 2.16 6.48
C LYS A 37 -0.73 2.01 7.44
N LYS A 38 -1.33 3.13 7.88
CA LYS A 38 -2.56 3.10 8.68
C LYS A 38 -3.70 2.34 7.98
N SER A 39 -3.79 2.47 6.65
CA SER A 39 -4.77 1.77 5.82
C SER A 39 -4.62 0.25 5.80
N PHE A 40 -3.47 -0.29 6.23
CA PHE A 40 -3.26 -1.73 6.38
C PHE A 40 -4.23 -2.33 7.40
N TYR A 41 -4.29 -1.75 8.61
CA TYR A 41 -5.15 -2.27 9.67
C TYR A 41 -6.63 -2.04 9.37
N TRP A 42 -6.96 -0.92 8.72
CA TRP A 42 -8.32 -0.66 8.23
C TRP A 42 -8.77 -1.78 7.28
N TYR A 43 -7.96 -2.11 6.27
CA TYR A 43 -8.33 -3.15 5.31
C TYR A 43 -8.30 -4.56 5.92
N GLN A 44 -7.38 -4.81 6.86
CA GLN A 44 -7.37 -6.04 7.66
C GLN A 44 -8.70 -6.22 8.41
N GLN A 45 -9.24 -5.15 9.01
CA GLN A 45 -10.51 -5.18 9.72
C GLN A 45 -11.71 -5.40 8.77
N VAL A 46 -11.68 -4.79 7.59
CA VAL A 46 -12.70 -5.02 6.55
C VAL A 46 -12.74 -6.50 6.16
N ILE A 47 -11.59 -7.12 5.91
CA ILE A 47 -11.51 -8.56 5.58
C ILE A 47 -12.00 -9.40 6.77
N ALA A 48 -11.51 -9.12 7.98
CA ALA A 48 -11.86 -9.91 9.18
C ALA A 48 -13.37 -9.88 9.49
N THR A 49 -14.03 -8.77 9.17
CA THR A 49 -15.46 -8.58 9.40
C THR A 49 -16.32 -8.96 8.18
N HIS A 50 -15.73 -9.53 7.12
CA HIS A 50 -16.42 -9.79 5.86
C HIS A 50 -17.16 -8.55 5.31
N GLY A 51 -16.55 -7.37 5.48
CA GLY A 51 -17.13 -6.10 5.04
C GLY A 51 -18.09 -5.44 6.03
N GLN A 52 -18.45 -6.09 7.13
CA GLN A 52 -19.40 -5.53 8.10
C GLN A 52 -18.89 -4.23 8.75
N SER A 53 -17.56 -4.04 8.87
CA SER A 53 -16.98 -2.79 9.40
C SER A 53 -17.16 -1.57 8.49
N LEU A 54 -17.74 -1.72 7.29
CA LEU A 54 -18.03 -0.62 6.36
C LEU A 54 -19.47 -0.12 6.46
N ILE A 55 -20.34 -0.83 7.19
CA ILE A 55 -21.75 -0.53 7.32
C ILE A 55 -21.94 0.20 8.66
N VAL A 56 -22.59 1.37 8.61
CA VAL A 56 -22.98 2.19 9.77
C VAL A 56 -24.30 1.70 10.34
#